data_AF-A0A4Q3XEL4-F1
#
_entry.id   AF-A0A4Q3XEL4-F1
#
_cell.length_a   1.000
_cell.length_b   1.000
_cell.length_c   1.000
_cell.angle_alpha   90.00
_cell.angle_beta   90.00
_cell.angle_gamma   90.00
#
_symmetry.space_group_name_H-M   'P 1'
#
loop_
_entity.id
_entity.type
_entity.pdbx_description
1 polymer ?
#
loop_
_entity_poly.entity_id
_entity_poly.type
_entity_poly.pdbx_seq_one_letter_code
_entity_poly.pdbx_strand_id
1 'polypeptide(L)'
;MAHQALRRAVTVAGSQLAFERITGVRQQNVSNWLRRGALLPAEHVIRTEQATGISRHDLRPDIYPVDQHPSSAHIATTLVRDGKGEAHFGRADEMKREGA
;
A
#
# COMPACT_ATOMS: atom_id res chain seq x y z
N MET A 1 -3.81 11.62 -17.72
CA MET A 1 -4.33 11.17 -16.41
C MET A 1 -3.45 11.66 -15.25
N ALA A 2 -2.30 11.02 -14.95
CA ALA A 2 -1.51 11.31 -13.74
C ALA A 2 -1.19 12.79 -13.43
N HIS A 3 -0.76 13.59 -14.42
CA HIS A 3 -0.53 15.03 -14.21
C HIS A 3 -1.79 15.80 -13.78
N GLN A 4 -2.95 15.43 -14.32
CA GLN A 4 -4.25 16.02 -13.97
C GLN A 4 -4.71 15.55 -12.58
N ALA A 5 -4.43 14.30 -12.21
CA ALA A 5 -4.65 13.78 -10.86
C ALA A 5 -3.80 14.53 -9.83
N LEU A 6 -2.52 14.80 -10.12
CA LEU A 6 -1.63 15.60 -9.27
C LEU A 6 -2.13 17.04 -9.13
N ARG A 7 -2.58 17.68 -10.22
CA ARG A 7 -3.23 19.01 -10.16
C ARG A 7 -4.45 18.98 -9.26
N ARG A 8 -5.33 17.99 -9.43
CA ARG A 8 -6.54 17.81 -8.62
C ARG A 8 -6.18 17.59 -7.14
N ALA A 9 -5.15 16.82 -6.83
CA ALA A 9 -4.68 16.58 -5.46
C ALA A 9 -4.26 17.90 -4.77
N VAL A 10 -3.51 18.74 -5.47
CA VAL A 10 -3.11 20.08 -5.01
C VAL A 10 -4.32 21.01 -4.83
N THR A 11 -5.32 20.93 -5.71
CA THR A 11 -6.57 21.70 -5.58
C THR A 11 -7.42 21.23 -4.40
N VAL A 12 -7.54 19.92 -4.17
CA VAL A 12 -8.27 19.35 -3.02
C VAL A 12 -7.57 19.66 -1.70
N ALA A 13 -6.23 19.66 -1.67
CA ALA A 13 -5.45 20.17 -0.55
C ALA A 13 -5.56 21.70 -0.37
N GLY A 14 -6.24 22.42 -1.26
CA GLY A 14 -6.47 23.87 -1.23
C GLY A 14 -5.29 24.72 -1.73
N SER A 15 -4.05 24.31 -1.47
CA SER A 15 -2.85 24.98 -2.00
C SER A 15 -1.63 24.07 -2.04
N GLN A 16 -0.61 24.46 -2.80
CA GLN A 16 0.68 23.74 -2.83
C GLN A 16 1.41 23.78 -1.47
N LEU A 17 1.21 24.82 -0.66
CA LEU A 17 1.77 24.91 0.70
C LEU A 17 1.04 24.00 1.70
N ALA A 18 -0.28 23.86 1.56
CA ALA A 18 -1.05 22.88 2.32
C ALA A 18 -0.68 21.45 1.91
N PHE A 19 -0.49 21.20 0.62
CA PHE A 19 0.03 19.93 0.10
C PHE A 19 1.44 19.60 0.64
N GLU A 20 2.32 20.60 0.78
CA GLU A 20 3.63 20.44 1.44
C GLU A 20 3.48 19.97 2.89
N ARG A 21 2.61 20.62 3.68
CA ARG A 21 2.37 20.26 5.09
C ARG A 21 1.83 18.84 5.26
N ILE A 22 1.08 18.34 4.29
CA ILE A 22 0.49 17.00 4.28
C ILE A 22 1.53 15.93 3.88
N THR A 23 2.27 16.16 2.80
CA THR A 23 3.12 15.12 2.19
C THR A 23 4.56 15.13 2.70
N GLY A 24 5.01 16.25 3.25
CA GLY A 24 6.41 16.57 3.57
C GLY A 24 7.20 17.14 2.38
N VAL A 25 6.57 17.30 1.21
CA VAL A 25 7.24 17.73 -0.03
C VAL A 25 7.26 19.24 -0.15
N ARG A 26 8.45 19.85 -0.32
CA ARG A 26 8.60 21.28 -0.60
C ARG A 26 7.70 21.74 -1.76
N GLN A 27 6.99 22.85 -1.58
CA GLN A 27 6.11 23.47 -2.59
C GLN A 27 6.81 23.69 -3.95
N GLN A 28 8.11 24.00 -3.95
CA GLN A 28 8.92 24.11 -5.17
C GLN A 28 8.99 22.81 -5.97
N ASN A 29 9.09 21.65 -5.32
CA ASN A 29 9.09 20.34 -5.99
C ASN A 29 7.73 20.06 -6.62
N VAL A 30 6.64 20.34 -5.89
CA VAL A 30 5.27 20.24 -6.41
C VAL A 30 5.08 21.13 -7.65
N SER A 31 5.52 22.39 -7.59
CA SER A 31 5.49 23.32 -8.72
C SER A 31 6.32 22.83 -9.91
N ASN A 32 7.51 22.27 -9.66
CA ASN A 32 8.37 21.70 -10.69
C ASN A 32 7.72 20.49 -11.39
N TRP A 33 7.11 19.56 -10.63
CA TRP A 33 6.37 18.42 -11.20
C TRP A 33 5.17 18.88 -12.03
N LEU A 34 4.39 19.83 -11.52
CA LEU A 34 3.25 20.42 -12.21
C LEU A 34 3.66 21.14 -13.51
N ARG A 35 4.83 21.77 -13.56
CA ARG A 35 5.36 22.42 -14.78
C ARG A 35 5.92 21.42 -15.79
N ARG A 36 6.60 20.37 -15.33
CA ARG A 36 7.25 19.37 -16.20
C ARG A 36 6.34 18.24 -16.67
N GLY A 37 5.11 18.15 -16.16
CA GLY A 37 4.25 16.98 -16.40
C GLY A 37 4.70 15.72 -15.65
N ALA A 38 5.56 15.87 -14.63
CA ALA A 38 6.17 14.74 -13.93
C ALA A 38 5.19 14.04 -12.97
N LEU A 39 5.47 12.77 -12.72
CA LEU A 39 4.71 11.93 -11.78
C LEU A 39 5.06 12.23 -10.32
N LEU A 40 4.11 11.98 -9.43
CA LEU A 40 4.34 12.01 -7.98
C LEU A 40 5.25 10.83 -7.57
N PRO A 41 6.33 11.04 -6.78
CA PRO A 41 7.14 9.94 -6.27
C PRO A 41 6.33 8.93 -5.46
N ALA A 42 6.66 7.63 -5.59
CA ALA A 42 5.88 6.53 -5.02
C ALA A 42 5.65 6.66 -3.50
N GLU A 43 6.67 7.12 -2.78
CA GLU A 43 6.66 7.36 -1.33
C GLU A 43 5.59 8.36 -0.85
N HIS A 44 5.13 9.26 -1.72
CA HIS A 44 4.12 10.27 -1.41
C HIS A 44 2.71 9.90 -1.89
N VAL A 45 2.55 8.83 -2.69
CA VAL A 45 1.25 8.43 -3.25
C VAL A 45 0.25 8.10 -2.15
N ILE A 46 0.64 7.27 -1.17
CA ILE A 46 -0.24 6.83 -0.08
C ILE A 46 -0.64 8.02 0.82
N ARG A 47 0.30 8.91 1.18
CA ARG A 47 -0.02 10.14 1.95
C ARG A 47 -0.97 11.05 1.18
N THR A 48 -0.78 11.16 -0.13
CA THR A 48 -1.63 11.99 -0.99
C THR A 48 -3.04 11.42 -1.10
N GLU A 49 -3.18 10.11 -1.28
CA GLU A 49 -4.45 9.40 -1.29
C GLU A 49 -5.20 9.57 0.04
N GLN A 50 -4.54 9.34 1.17
CA GLN A 50 -5.13 9.51 2.51
C GLN A 50 -5.66 10.92 2.78
N ALA A 51 -4.98 11.95 2.26
CA ALA A 51 -5.33 13.35 2.53
C ALA A 51 -6.24 14.00 1.48
N THR A 52 -6.28 13.49 0.25
CA THR A 52 -7.04 14.08 -0.87
C THR A 52 -8.16 13.18 -1.40
N GLY A 53 -8.22 11.91 -0.98
CA GLY A 53 -9.18 10.91 -1.46
C GLY A 53 -8.99 10.50 -2.93
N ILE A 54 -7.92 10.96 -3.59
CA ILE A 54 -7.64 10.62 -4.99
C ILE A 54 -6.92 9.27 -5.03
N SER A 55 -7.45 8.36 -5.84
CA SER A 55 -6.92 7.01 -5.96
C SER A 55 -5.46 6.98 -6.40
N ARG A 56 -4.68 6.12 -5.77
CA ARG A 56 -3.31 5.77 -6.20
C ARG A 56 -3.21 5.38 -7.68
N HIS A 57 -4.27 4.78 -8.24
CA HIS A 57 -4.36 4.39 -9.65
C HIS A 57 -4.36 5.61 -10.60
N ASP A 58 -5.03 6.69 -10.21
CA ASP A 58 -5.02 7.95 -10.97
C ASP A 58 -3.68 8.67 -10.86
N LEU A 59 -3.06 8.63 -9.68
CA LEU A 59 -1.80 9.33 -9.38
C LEU A 59 -0.57 8.67 -10.03
N ARG A 60 -0.51 7.33 -10.02
CA ARG A 60 0.61 6.53 -10.57
C ARG A 60 0.12 5.18 -11.13
N PRO A 61 -0.49 5.20 -12.34
CA PRO A 61 -0.95 3.97 -12.99
C PRO A 61 0.16 2.96 -13.29
N ASP A 62 1.44 3.38 -13.38
CA ASP A 62 2.57 2.48 -13.71
C ASP A 62 3.06 1.59 -12.55
N ILE A 63 2.69 1.86 -11.30
CA ILE A 63 2.85 0.89 -10.18
C ILE A 63 1.52 0.43 -9.60
N TYR A 64 0.47 1.22 -9.79
CA TYR A 64 -0.87 0.88 -9.36
C TYR A 64 -1.77 0.77 -10.60
N PRO A 65 -1.59 -0.25 -11.45
CA PRO A 65 -2.58 -0.54 -12.47
C PRO A 65 -3.94 -0.76 -11.78
N VAL A 66 -5.01 -0.29 -12.40
CA VAL A 66 -6.36 -0.69 -11.98
C VAL A 66 -6.52 -2.14 -12.40
N ASP A 67 -6.48 -3.04 -11.43
CA ASP A 67 -6.62 -4.48 -11.66
C ASP A 67 -8.07 -4.77 -12.07
N GLN A 68 -8.33 -4.68 -13.38
CA GLN A 68 -9.62 -5.05 -13.98
C GLN A 68 -9.76 -6.56 -14.16
N HIS A 69 -8.77 -7.34 -13.74
CA HIS A 69 -8.95 -8.76 -13.52
C HIS A 69 -9.87 -8.94 -12.29
N PRO A 70 -11.13 -9.42 -12.45
CA PRO A 70 -11.82 -9.97 -11.30
C PRO A 70 -10.91 -11.08 -10.76
N SER A 71 -10.52 -10.97 -9.49
CA SER A 71 -9.61 -11.92 -8.85
C SER A 71 -10.11 -13.33 -9.13
N SER A 72 -9.37 -14.06 -9.99
CA SER A 72 -9.83 -15.34 -10.49
C SER A 72 -9.73 -16.32 -9.33
N ALA A 73 -10.89 -16.69 -8.78
CA ALA A 73 -11.03 -17.57 -7.64
C ALA A 73 -10.68 -19.02 -8.01
N HIS A 74 -9.41 -19.26 -8.30
CA HIS A 74 -8.78 -20.54 -8.51
C HIS A 74 -7.53 -20.57 -7.61
N ILE A 75 -7.34 -21.52 -6.68
CA ILE A 75 -7.80 -22.91 -6.71
C ILE A 75 -8.35 -23.38 -5.35
N ALA A 76 -9.57 -23.92 -5.35
CA ALA A 76 -10.06 -24.77 -4.26
C ALA A 76 -9.68 -26.24 -4.54
N THR A 77 -8.42 -26.60 -4.32
CA THR A 77 -7.98 -28.00 -4.39
C THR A 77 -8.34 -28.74 -3.11
N THR A 78 -9.52 -29.35 -3.10
CA THR A 78 -9.87 -30.46 -2.21
C THR A 78 -9.15 -31.73 -2.68
N LEU A 79 -8.37 -32.40 -1.83
CA LEU A 79 -7.79 -33.78 -1.91
C LEU A 79 -6.76 -33.88 -0.75
N VAL A 80 -6.69 -34.86 0.17
CA VAL A 80 -7.51 -36.05 0.54
C VAL A 80 -7.59 -36.09 2.08
N ARG A 81 -8.57 -36.80 2.67
CA ARG A 81 -8.62 -37.16 4.10
C ARG A 81 -8.27 -38.64 4.27
N ASP A 82 -7.03 -38.95 4.62
CA ASP A 82 -6.64 -40.29 5.10
C ASP A 82 -5.97 -40.17 6.46
N GLY A 83 -6.55 -40.86 7.45
CA GLY A 83 -5.95 -41.00 8.76
C GLY A 83 -5.21 -42.34 8.87
N LYS A 84 -4.11 -42.36 9.64
CA LYS A 84 -3.56 -43.45 10.47
C LYS A 84 -2.11 -43.07 10.80
N GLY A 85 -1.85 -42.68 12.05
CA GLY A 85 -0.55 -42.20 12.51
C GLY A 85 -0.43 -42.19 14.04
N GLU A 86 -1.10 -43.13 14.70
CA GLU A 86 -0.97 -43.39 16.14
C GLU A 86 0.40 -43.99 16.44
N ALA A 87 1.24 -43.29 17.21
CA ALA A 87 2.26 -43.89 18.07
C ALA A 87 2.74 -42.89 19.14
N HIS A 88 2.23 -43.05 20.38
CA HIS A 88 2.83 -42.47 21.58
C HIS A 88 4.22 -43.07 21.87
N PHE A 89 5.20 -42.25 22.25
CA PHE A 89 5.97 -42.42 23.51
C PHE A 89 6.92 -41.24 23.78
N GLY A 90 7.07 -40.80 25.03
CA GLY A 90 8.03 -39.75 25.43
C GLY A 90 7.50 -38.78 26.48
N ARG A 91 7.47 -39.20 27.75
CA ARG A 91 7.02 -38.42 28.92
C ARG A 91 8.23 -37.79 29.64
N ALA A 92 8.00 -36.70 30.39
CA ALA A 92 8.91 -36.10 31.40
C ALA A 92 10.20 -35.44 30.85
N ASP A 93 10.89 -34.48 31.47
CA ASP A 93 10.58 -33.42 32.48
C ASP A 93 11.69 -32.32 32.31
N GLU A 94 11.89 -31.23 33.06
CA GLU A 94 11.49 -30.75 34.41
C GLU A 94 11.31 -29.21 34.39
N MET A 95 10.63 -28.62 35.38
CA MET A 95 10.59 -27.15 35.59
C MET A 95 11.82 -26.64 36.36
N LYS A 96 12.60 -25.71 35.77
CA LYS A 96 13.33 -24.64 36.51
C LYS A 96 13.22 -23.33 35.70
N ARG A 97 12.79 -22.17 36.24
CA ARG A 97 13.28 -21.39 37.41
C ARG A 97 14.77 -21.05 37.25
N GLU A 98 15.29 -19.84 37.43
CA GLU A 98 14.82 -18.48 37.77
C GLU A 98 15.56 -17.52 36.79
N GLY A 99 15.37 -16.20 36.67
CA GLY A 99 14.94 -15.17 37.63
C GLY A 99 16.16 -14.38 38.15
N ALA A 100 16.07 -13.05 38.09
CA ALA A 100 17.09 -12.02 38.41
C ALA A 100 18.19 -11.80 37.34
#